data_AF-A0A926LE83-F1
#
_entry.id   AF-A0A926LE83-F1
#
_cell.length_a   1.000
_cell.length_b   1.000
_cell.length_c   1.000
_cell.angle_alpha   90.00
_cell.angle_beta   90.00
_cell.angle_gamma   90.00
#
_symmetry.space_group_name_H-M   'P 1'
#
loop_
_entity.id
_entity.type
_entity.pdbx_description
1 polymer ?
#
loop_
_entity_poly.entity_id
_entity_poly.type
_entity_poly.pdbx_seq_one_letter_code
_entity_poly.pdbx_strand_id
1 'polypeptide(L)'
;MRTHAPHIRTRTRLAQNALLTGALGGALVLAGLAEPSWAATSAAKYPGQVKCPKGDYQLCIDGGPGGFTIKGRTFSGHANAILLRNVSNVTVSGNTFKNLSGSTGFAGVHVQNSSGIKIRNNTFSGLRNGGKMHGVYMVRTSGSTITGNTFSSISGDPVRIRNASSRNTVSDNTFTKSGTYALFSEWGRLEKGETCGRDNVFKNNKYAPGGYGGKKISLIKWGGLGGGSTGIELDWNRCKKASIVNKGGNKKL
;
A
#
# COMPACT_ATOMS: atom_id res chain seq x y z
N MET A 1 4.79 -65.80 -25.53
CA MET A 1 4.37 -67.08 -24.89
C MET A 1 3.55 -66.68 -23.65
N ARG A 2 2.32 -67.18 -23.43
CA ARG A 2 1.98 -68.47 -22.78
C ARG A 2 2.73 -68.65 -21.44
N THR A 3 2.12 -68.86 -20.27
CA THR A 3 0.71 -68.77 -19.77
C THR A 3 0.80 -68.69 -18.20
N HIS A 4 -0.20 -68.78 -17.30
CA HIS A 4 -1.63 -69.12 -17.30
C HIS A 4 -2.34 -68.50 -16.06
N ALA A 5 -3.68 -68.50 -16.04
CA ALA A 5 -4.52 -68.48 -14.83
C ALA A 5 -5.67 -69.51 -15.00
N PRO A 6 -6.17 -70.15 -13.92
CA PRO A 6 -7.57 -70.00 -13.48
C PRO A 6 -7.70 -70.04 -11.92
N HIS A 7 -8.80 -69.78 -11.21
CA HIS A 7 -10.22 -70.25 -11.24
C HIS A 7 -11.08 -69.27 -10.37
N ILE A 8 -12.42 -69.27 -10.27
CA ILE A 8 -13.54 -70.07 -10.82
C ILE A 8 -14.78 -69.17 -11.04
N ARG A 9 -15.83 -69.64 -11.73
CA ARG A 9 -17.10 -68.92 -11.98
C ARG A 9 -18.34 -69.67 -11.42
N THR A 10 -19.31 -68.92 -10.89
CA THR A 10 -20.78 -69.17 -11.00
C THR A 10 -21.53 -67.89 -10.55
N ARG A 11 -22.50 -67.24 -11.21
CA ARG A 11 -23.49 -67.42 -12.32
C ARG A 11 -24.92 -67.89 -11.97
N THR A 12 -25.82 -66.91 -11.83
CA THR A 12 -27.27 -66.87 -12.11
C THR A 12 -27.60 -65.39 -12.46
N ARG A 13 -28.24 -65.00 -13.58
CA ARG A 13 -29.62 -65.20 -14.08
C ARG A 13 -30.68 -64.66 -13.10
N LEU A 14 -31.73 -63.89 -13.46
CA LEU A 14 -32.24 -63.23 -14.69
C LEU A 14 -33.17 -62.05 -14.22
N ALA A 15 -33.85 -61.18 -15.01
CA ALA A 15 -34.13 -61.09 -16.46
C ALA A 15 -34.01 -59.64 -17.02
N GLN A 16 -35.13 -58.98 -17.40
CA GLN A 16 -35.25 -57.73 -18.19
C GLN A 16 -36.58 -57.01 -17.85
N ASN A 17 -36.65 -55.66 -17.92
CA ASN A 17 -37.48 -54.91 -18.90
C ASN A 17 -37.71 -53.41 -18.60
N ALA A 18 -38.05 -52.69 -19.70
CA ALA A 18 -38.74 -51.39 -19.80
C ALA A 18 -38.03 -50.08 -19.38
N LEU A 19 -38.31 -49.03 -20.16
CA LEU A 19 -37.82 -47.65 -19.99
C LEU A 19 -38.75 -46.85 -19.08
N LEU A 20 -38.24 -45.76 -18.50
CA LEU A 20 -38.91 -44.45 -18.52
C LEU A 20 -37.91 -43.30 -18.34
N THR A 21 -38.33 -42.09 -18.68
CA THR A 21 -37.46 -40.90 -18.85
C THR A 21 -37.28 -40.09 -17.56
N GLY A 22 -36.10 -39.49 -17.39
CA GLY A 22 -35.83 -38.56 -16.29
C GLY A 22 -34.48 -37.87 -16.46
N ALA A 23 -34.48 -36.65 -17.01
CA ALA A 23 -33.27 -35.85 -17.19
C ALA A 23 -33.11 -34.83 -16.05
N LEU A 24 -31.94 -34.81 -15.40
CA LEU A 24 -31.44 -33.68 -14.60
C LEU A 24 -29.91 -33.62 -14.70
N GLY A 25 -29.37 -32.42 -14.93
CA GLY A 25 -27.94 -32.24 -15.22
C GLY A 25 -27.08 -32.03 -13.97
N GLY A 26 -26.03 -32.84 -13.82
CA GLY A 26 -24.99 -32.63 -12.81
C GLY A 26 -23.98 -31.56 -13.24
N ALA A 27 -24.23 -30.30 -12.88
CA ALA A 27 -23.28 -29.22 -13.14
C ALA A 27 -22.05 -29.32 -12.21
N LEU A 28 -20.84 -29.27 -12.78
CA LEU A 28 -19.60 -29.37 -12.02
C LEU A 28 -19.33 -28.06 -11.27
N VAL A 29 -19.55 -28.03 -9.95
CA VAL A 29 -19.35 -26.83 -9.13
C VAL A 29 -17.86 -26.55 -8.92
N LEU A 30 -17.29 -25.73 -9.80
CA LEU A 30 -15.99 -25.09 -9.57
C LEU A 30 -16.09 -24.13 -8.38
N ALA A 31 -15.61 -24.57 -7.23
CA ALA A 31 -15.57 -23.79 -5.99
C ALA A 31 -14.55 -22.64 -6.08
N GLY A 32 -14.94 -21.55 -6.75
CA GLY A 32 -14.20 -20.30 -6.78
C GLY A 32 -14.13 -19.68 -5.37
N LEU A 33 -12.98 -19.78 -4.72
CA LEU A 33 -12.69 -19.08 -3.47
C LEU A 33 -12.58 -17.57 -3.73
N ALA A 34 -13.71 -16.88 -3.74
CA ALA A 34 -13.74 -15.42 -3.73
C ALA A 34 -13.04 -14.90 -2.47
N GLU A 35 -12.04 -14.02 -2.62
CA GLU A 35 -11.51 -13.26 -1.47
C GLU A 35 -12.70 -12.51 -0.82
N PRO A 36 -12.87 -12.56 0.52
CA PRO A 36 -14.10 -12.09 1.17
C PRO A 36 -14.29 -10.58 0.95
N SER A 37 -15.28 -10.23 0.14
CA SER A 37 -15.66 -8.85 -0.12
C SER A 37 -16.26 -8.23 1.15
N TRP A 38 -15.73 -7.09 1.59
CA TRP A 38 -16.14 -6.43 2.83
C TRP A 38 -17.43 -5.62 2.66
N ALA A 39 -18.49 -6.30 2.22
CA ALA A 39 -19.85 -5.78 2.05
C ALA A 39 -20.77 -6.16 3.24
N ALA A 40 -20.23 -6.10 4.47
CA ALA A 40 -20.97 -6.34 5.70
C ALA A 40 -20.65 -5.26 6.74
N THR A 41 -21.68 -4.71 7.38
CA THR A 41 -21.59 -3.62 8.38
C THR A 41 -21.05 -4.12 9.71
N SER A 42 -19.74 -4.39 9.74
CA SER A 42 -19.00 -4.67 10.97
C SER A 42 -18.83 -3.41 11.83
N ALA A 43 -18.92 -3.58 13.16
CA ALA A 43 -18.70 -2.50 14.12
C ALA A 43 -17.28 -1.91 14.00
N ALA A 44 -17.12 -0.66 14.44
CA ALA A 44 -15.83 0.04 14.42
C ALA A 44 -14.74 -0.76 15.17
N LYS A 45 -13.77 -1.30 14.43
CA LYS A 45 -12.71 -2.17 14.97
C LYS A 45 -11.57 -1.38 15.61
N TYR A 46 -11.45 -0.09 15.30
CA TYR A 46 -10.44 0.79 15.86
C TYR A 46 -11.07 2.09 16.39
N PRO A 47 -10.49 2.70 17.45
CA PRO A 47 -10.90 4.03 17.89
C PRO A 47 -10.81 5.03 16.73
N GLY A 48 -11.83 5.89 16.59
CA GLY A 48 -11.91 6.86 15.49
C GLY A 48 -12.16 6.28 14.09
N GLN A 49 -12.46 4.98 13.95
CA GLN A 49 -12.80 4.41 12.65
C GLN A 49 -14.14 4.98 12.14
N VAL A 50 -14.11 5.52 10.92
CA VAL A 50 -15.26 6.16 10.25
C VAL A 50 -15.52 5.56 8.87
N LYS A 51 -16.69 5.84 8.29
CA LYS A 51 -16.94 5.60 6.87
C LYS A 51 -15.96 6.43 6.03
N CYS A 52 -15.28 5.78 5.08
CA CYS A 52 -14.29 6.46 4.26
C CYS A 52 -14.89 7.57 3.36
N PRO A 53 -14.16 8.69 3.16
CA PRO A 53 -14.54 9.72 2.19
C PRO A 53 -14.36 9.22 0.74
N LYS A 54 -14.83 10.01 -0.23
CA LYS A 54 -14.56 9.77 -1.66
C LYS A 54 -13.05 9.63 -1.91
N GLY A 55 -12.66 8.61 -2.67
CA GLY A 55 -11.26 8.31 -2.98
C GLY A 55 -10.89 6.82 -2.98
N ASP A 56 -11.82 5.95 -2.61
CA ASP A 56 -11.65 4.49 -2.58
C ASP A 56 -10.53 4.02 -1.62
N TYR A 57 -10.86 4.04 -0.33
CA TYR A 57 -10.02 3.62 0.79
C TYR A 57 -10.68 2.43 1.51
N GLN A 58 -9.88 1.51 2.03
CA GLN A 58 -10.34 0.29 2.73
C GLN A 58 -10.53 0.50 4.24
N LEU A 59 -9.79 1.43 4.85
CA LEU A 59 -9.87 1.75 6.27
C LEU A 59 -9.61 3.23 6.49
N CYS A 60 -10.50 3.92 7.20
CA CYS A 60 -10.35 5.32 7.53
C CYS A 60 -10.51 5.54 9.02
N ILE A 61 -9.49 6.18 9.62
CA ILE A 61 -9.53 6.69 10.99
C ILE A 61 -9.54 8.22 10.88
N ASP A 62 -10.47 8.88 11.57
CA ASP A 62 -10.59 10.34 11.60
C ASP A 62 -10.91 10.84 13.02
N GLY A 63 -9.90 11.41 13.68
CA GLY A 63 -9.98 11.73 15.10
C GLY A 63 -10.00 10.49 16.02
N GLY A 64 -10.46 10.68 17.25
CA GLY A 64 -10.43 9.63 18.29
C GLY A 64 -9.07 9.47 18.99
N PRO A 65 -8.99 8.63 20.04
CA PRO A 65 -7.77 8.46 20.83
C PRO A 65 -6.71 7.63 20.08
N GLY A 66 -5.45 7.94 20.37
CA GLY A 66 -4.28 7.24 19.83
C GLY A 66 -3.94 5.93 20.54
N GLY A 67 -2.69 5.48 20.38
CA GLY A 67 -2.12 4.37 21.16
C GLY A 67 -2.43 2.95 20.63
N PHE A 68 -3.39 2.81 19.71
CA PHE A 68 -3.75 1.53 19.11
C PHE A 68 -2.84 1.13 17.92
N THR A 69 -2.96 -0.14 17.49
CA THR A 69 -2.17 -0.71 16.40
C THR A 69 -3.07 -1.37 15.33
N ILE A 70 -2.86 -1.01 14.07
CA ILE A 70 -3.38 -1.70 12.88
C ILE A 70 -2.32 -2.71 12.43
N LYS A 71 -2.58 -4.02 12.58
CA LYS A 71 -1.58 -5.08 12.34
C LYS A 71 -2.16 -6.33 11.66
N GLY A 72 -1.32 -7.02 10.90
CA GLY A 72 -1.57 -8.37 10.41
C GLY A 72 -2.57 -8.46 9.25
N ARG A 73 -2.84 -7.35 8.55
CA ARG A 73 -3.84 -7.30 7.47
C ARG A 73 -3.19 -7.22 6.10
N THR A 74 -3.87 -7.81 5.12
CA THR A 74 -3.64 -7.53 3.69
C THR A 74 -4.64 -6.46 3.24
N PHE A 75 -4.17 -5.53 2.40
CA PHE A 75 -4.96 -4.50 1.75
C PHE A 75 -4.65 -4.51 0.24
N SER A 76 -5.66 -4.60 -0.62
CA SER A 76 -5.48 -4.83 -2.05
C SER A 76 -6.71 -4.60 -2.92
N GLY A 77 -6.52 -4.31 -4.21
CA GLY A 77 -7.62 -4.21 -5.19
C GLY A 77 -8.35 -2.87 -5.22
N HIS A 78 -7.90 -1.88 -4.43
CA HIS A 78 -8.46 -0.54 -4.34
C HIS A 78 -7.43 0.53 -4.75
N ALA A 79 -7.87 1.76 -4.99
CA ALA A 79 -7.00 2.90 -5.27
C ALA A 79 -6.18 3.34 -4.05
N ASN A 80 -6.70 3.15 -2.83
CA ASN A 80 -6.00 3.44 -1.57
C ASN A 80 -6.27 2.33 -0.54
N ALA A 81 -5.51 2.30 0.55
CA ALA A 81 -5.76 1.37 1.67
C ALA A 81 -6.15 2.10 2.96
N ILE A 82 -5.19 2.69 3.68
CA ILE A 82 -5.46 3.37 4.96
C ILE A 82 -5.44 4.89 4.80
N LEU A 83 -6.46 5.56 5.32
CA LEU A 83 -6.44 6.98 5.67
C LEU A 83 -6.35 7.14 7.20
N LEU A 84 -5.34 7.86 7.68
CA LEU A 84 -5.22 8.33 9.05
C LEU A 84 -5.34 9.86 9.04
N ARG A 85 -6.41 10.42 9.62
CA ARG A 85 -6.67 11.86 9.65
C ARG A 85 -6.92 12.35 11.08
N ASN A 86 -6.41 13.52 11.42
CA ASN A 86 -6.64 14.18 12.72
C ASN A 86 -6.29 13.31 13.96
N VAL A 87 -5.35 12.36 13.83
CA VAL A 87 -5.00 11.38 14.89
C VAL A 87 -3.57 11.55 15.38
N SER A 88 -3.24 10.95 16.52
CA SER A 88 -1.84 10.84 16.96
C SER A 88 -1.52 9.45 17.52
N ASN A 89 -0.24 9.09 17.55
CA ASN A 89 0.28 7.88 18.20
C ASN A 89 -0.32 6.54 17.69
N VAL A 90 -0.80 6.48 16.45
CA VAL A 90 -1.27 5.24 15.81
C VAL A 90 -0.09 4.46 15.22
N THR A 91 -0.07 3.14 15.45
CA THR A 91 0.93 2.24 14.83
C THR A 91 0.30 1.45 13.68
N VAL A 92 0.98 1.41 12.52
CA VAL A 92 0.63 0.54 11.38
C VAL A 92 1.79 -0.43 11.20
N SER A 93 1.59 -1.72 11.46
CA SER A 93 2.71 -2.67 11.49
C SER A 93 2.38 -4.11 11.09
N GLY A 94 3.27 -4.76 10.33
CA GLY A 94 3.06 -6.15 9.91
C GLY A 94 1.88 -6.31 8.96
N ASN A 95 1.62 -5.31 8.11
CA ASN A 95 0.58 -5.35 7.08
C ASN A 95 1.19 -5.49 5.68
N THR A 96 0.41 -6.04 4.75
CA THR A 96 0.75 -6.19 3.33
C THR A 96 -0.17 -5.31 2.49
N PHE A 97 0.39 -4.32 1.81
CA PHE A 97 -0.28 -3.50 0.82
C PHE A 97 0.12 -4.04 -0.56
N LYS A 98 -0.71 -4.91 -1.18
CA LYS A 98 -0.44 -5.52 -2.49
C LYS A 98 -1.35 -4.90 -3.56
N ASN A 99 -0.83 -4.61 -4.75
CA ASN A 99 -1.62 -4.28 -5.95
C ASN A 99 -2.73 -3.24 -5.71
N LEU A 100 -2.37 -2.06 -5.19
CA LEU A 100 -3.27 -0.90 -5.13
C LEU A 100 -3.12 -0.08 -6.42
N SER A 101 -4.23 0.29 -7.05
CA SER A 101 -4.21 1.00 -8.33
C SER A 101 -5.51 1.77 -8.58
N GLY A 102 -5.39 2.94 -9.22
CA GLY A 102 -6.53 3.77 -9.57
C GLY A 102 -6.14 5.22 -9.88
N SER A 103 -6.99 5.93 -10.63
CA SER A 103 -6.81 7.36 -10.95
C SER A 103 -6.89 8.26 -9.71
N THR A 104 -7.66 7.85 -8.70
CA THR A 104 -7.77 8.47 -7.36
C THR A 104 -6.74 7.98 -6.34
N GLY A 105 -5.76 7.18 -6.77
CA GLY A 105 -4.77 6.59 -5.89
C GLY A 105 -3.75 7.61 -5.37
N PHE A 106 -3.61 7.68 -4.04
CA PHE A 106 -2.64 8.51 -3.33
C PHE A 106 -1.61 7.66 -2.60
N ALA A 107 -2.03 6.71 -1.75
CA ALA A 107 -1.10 5.88 -0.98
C ALA A 107 -1.68 4.57 -0.42
N GLY A 108 -0.77 3.66 -0.05
CA GLY A 108 -1.06 2.55 0.87
C GLY A 108 -1.38 3.06 2.28
N VAL A 109 -0.60 4.00 2.80
CA VAL A 109 -0.96 4.77 4.02
C VAL A 109 -0.92 6.26 3.73
N HIS A 110 -2.09 6.90 3.71
CA HIS A 110 -2.27 8.33 3.61
C HIS A 110 -2.46 8.91 5.02
N VAL A 111 -1.62 9.86 5.42
CA VAL A 111 -1.63 10.48 6.75
C VAL A 111 -1.88 11.98 6.61
N GLN A 112 -2.83 12.54 7.38
CA GLN A 112 -3.21 13.95 7.31
C GLN A 112 -3.39 14.55 8.71
N ASN A 113 -2.87 15.75 8.96
CA ASN A 113 -3.06 16.50 10.22
C ASN A 113 -2.74 15.67 11.48
N SER A 114 -1.67 14.88 11.48
CA SER A 114 -1.45 13.80 12.46
C SER A 114 -0.01 13.75 13.00
N SER A 115 0.19 13.20 14.21
CA SER A 115 1.52 13.17 14.85
C SER A 115 1.90 11.81 15.47
N GLY A 116 3.20 11.57 15.63
CA GLY A 116 3.70 10.36 16.32
C GLY A 116 3.32 9.03 15.65
N ILE A 117 3.01 9.03 14.36
CA ILE A 117 2.52 7.86 13.61
C ILE A 117 3.69 6.90 13.33
N LYS A 118 3.50 5.61 13.61
CA LYS A 118 4.56 4.58 13.53
C LYS A 118 4.24 3.55 12.46
N ILE A 119 4.75 3.75 11.25
CA ILE A 119 4.59 2.83 10.12
C ILE A 119 5.82 1.92 10.09
N ARG A 120 5.70 0.70 10.62
CA ARG A 120 6.87 -0.18 10.83
C ARG A 120 6.69 -1.63 10.41
N ASN A 121 7.67 -2.21 9.74
CA ASN A 121 7.68 -3.62 9.33
C ASN A 121 6.46 -4.01 8.46
N ASN A 122 6.08 -3.17 7.51
CA ASN A 122 5.03 -3.46 6.52
C ASN A 122 5.65 -3.73 5.13
N THR A 123 4.93 -4.44 4.27
CA THR A 123 5.30 -4.67 2.87
C THR A 123 4.37 -3.88 1.97
N PHE A 124 4.91 -3.06 1.07
CA PHE A 124 4.21 -2.31 0.04
C PHE A 124 4.69 -2.79 -1.33
N SER A 125 3.84 -3.48 -2.10
CA SER A 125 4.21 -4.11 -3.38
C SER A 125 3.22 -3.82 -4.51
N GLY A 126 3.73 -3.31 -5.64
CA GLY A 126 2.93 -3.14 -6.86
C GLY A 126 1.91 -1.98 -6.81
N LEU A 127 2.15 -0.95 -5.99
CA LEU A 127 1.30 0.23 -5.86
C LEU A 127 1.46 1.15 -7.09
N ARG A 128 0.44 1.26 -7.93
CA ARG A 128 0.57 1.80 -9.30
C ARG A 128 -0.55 2.76 -9.73
N ASN A 129 -0.14 3.97 -10.11
CA ASN A 129 -0.81 4.80 -11.13
C ASN A 129 0.24 5.66 -11.87
N GLY A 130 -0.15 6.74 -12.56
CA GLY A 130 0.76 7.63 -13.29
C GLY A 130 1.66 8.52 -12.39
N GLY A 131 2.54 7.92 -11.59
CA GLY A 131 3.55 8.58 -10.74
C GLY A 131 3.04 9.22 -9.44
N LYS A 132 1.77 9.03 -9.09
CA LYS A 132 1.06 9.70 -7.98
C LYS A 132 0.72 8.76 -6.82
N MET A 133 1.00 7.47 -6.96
CA MET A 133 0.77 6.43 -5.94
C MET A 133 2.02 6.24 -5.08
N HIS A 134 1.87 6.40 -3.77
CA HIS A 134 2.96 6.32 -2.80
C HIS A 134 2.80 5.11 -1.88
N GLY A 135 3.89 4.64 -1.25
CA GLY A 135 3.76 3.68 -0.14
C GLY A 135 3.14 4.38 1.06
N VAL A 136 3.79 5.47 1.49
CA VAL A 136 3.35 6.38 2.54
C VAL A 136 3.29 7.81 1.99
N TYR A 137 2.17 8.51 2.19
CA TYR A 137 2.04 9.94 1.85
C TYR A 137 1.49 10.72 3.06
N MET A 138 2.20 11.77 3.47
CA MET A 138 1.93 12.47 4.72
C MET A 138 1.76 13.99 4.51
N VAL A 139 0.67 14.57 5.01
CA VAL A 139 0.31 15.99 4.85
C VAL A 139 0.09 16.64 6.22
N ARG A 140 0.81 17.73 6.53
CA ARG A 140 0.81 18.37 7.87
C ARG A 140 1.01 17.35 9.00
N THR A 141 2.17 16.70 8.98
CA THR A 141 2.52 15.62 9.92
C THR A 141 3.80 15.89 10.69
N SER A 142 3.89 15.44 11.95
CA SER A 142 5.15 15.56 12.70
C SER A 142 5.49 14.40 13.62
N GLY A 143 6.79 14.26 13.94
CA GLY A 143 7.31 13.26 14.87
C GLY A 143 7.05 11.81 14.48
N SER A 144 6.74 11.55 13.21
CA SER A 144 6.31 10.23 12.72
C SER A 144 7.48 9.43 12.13
N THR A 145 7.42 8.11 12.23
CA THR A 145 8.51 7.19 11.88
C THR A 145 8.06 6.16 10.85
N ILE A 146 8.81 6.03 9.76
CA ILE A 146 8.66 5.01 8.73
C ILE A 146 9.91 4.12 8.79
N THR A 147 9.82 2.92 9.38
CA THR A 147 11.00 2.09 9.67
C THR A 147 10.83 0.58 9.41
N GLY A 148 11.88 -0.07 8.91
CA GLY A 148 11.87 -1.53 8.66
C GLY A 148 10.88 -2.01 7.60
N ASN A 149 10.30 -1.12 6.80
CA ASN A 149 9.32 -1.49 5.76
C ASN A 149 10.02 -1.90 4.46
N THR A 150 9.35 -2.73 3.65
CA THR A 150 9.77 -3.08 2.29
C THR A 150 8.87 -2.38 1.28
N PHE A 151 9.46 -1.59 0.37
CA PHE A 151 8.77 -0.89 -0.71
C PHE A 151 9.25 -1.43 -2.06
N SER A 152 8.36 -2.05 -2.84
CA SER A 152 8.69 -2.65 -4.13
C SER A 152 7.71 -2.30 -5.25
N SER A 153 8.23 -2.00 -6.45
CA SER A 153 7.42 -1.71 -7.64
C SER A 153 6.36 -0.61 -7.47
N ILE A 154 6.66 0.44 -6.69
CA ILE A 154 5.76 1.58 -6.43
C ILE A 154 6.01 2.68 -7.44
N SER A 155 4.98 3.15 -8.15
CA SER A 155 5.18 4.05 -9.29
C SER A 155 5.55 5.48 -8.90
N GLY A 156 4.88 6.06 -7.90
CA GLY A 156 5.30 7.30 -7.26
C GLY A 156 6.37 7.07 -6.19
N ASP A 157 6.90 8.15 -5.62
CA ASP A 157 7.93 8.10 -4.57
C ASP A 157 7.43 7.28 -3.36
N PRO A 158 8.17 6.26 -2.89
CA PRO A 158 7.65 5.30 -1.91
C PRO A 158 7.34 5.93 -0.54
N VAL A 159 8.06 6.99 -0.14
CA VAL A 159 7.63 7.89 0.95
C VAL A 159 7.55 9.33 0.43
N ARG A 160 6.46 10.04 0.76
CA ARG A 160 6.30 11.46 0.45
C ARG A 160 5.72 12.26 1.62
N ILE A 161 6.25 13.45 1.85
CA ILE A 161 5.70 14.45 2.77
C ILE A 161 5.19 15.69 2.01
N ARG A 162 4.36 16.48 2.69
CA ARG A 162 3.76 17.72 2.18
C ARG A 162 3.38 18.67 3.31
N ASN A 163 3.42 19.98 3.04
CA ASN A 163 2.85 21.08 3.82
C ASN A 163 3.20 21.05 5.32
N ALA A 164 4.20 21.83 5.74
CA ALA A 164 4.70 21.94 7.12
C ALA A 164 5.17 20.63 7.81
N SER A 165 5.19 19.50 7.09
CA SER A 165 5.51 18.20 7.68
C SER A 165 6.94 18.16 8.20
N SER A 166 7.14 17.87 9.48
CA SER A 166 8.42 18.14 10.16
C SER A 166 8.82 17.12 11.22
N ARG A 167 10.13 16.95 11.43
CA ARG A 167 10.72 16.01 12.40
C ARG A 167 10.31 14.54 12.17
N ASN A 168 10.01 14.16 10.93
CA ASN A 168 9.68 12.77 10.56
C ASN A 168 10.93 11.99 10.13
N THR A 169 11.02 10.71 10.48
CA THR A 169 12.20 9.87 10.17
C THR A 169 11.84 8.70 9.27
N VAL A 170 12.59 8.53 8.18
CA VAL A 170 12.53 7.40 7.25
C VAL A 170 13.85 6.63 7.36
N SER A 171 13.85 5.49 8.06
CA SER A 171 15.09 4.73 8.29
C SER A 171 14.95 3.22 8.25
N ASP A 172 16.05 2.54 7.92
CA ASP A 172 16.15 1.07 7.99
C ASP A 172 15.14 0.32 7.08
N ASN A 173 14.54 1.02 6.11
CA ASN A 173 13.62 0.46 5.11
C ASN A 173 14.40 -0.13 3.93
N THR A 174 13.75 -1.00 3.14
CA THR A 174 14.29 -1.55 1.89
C THR A 174 13.47 -1.06 0.69
N PHE A 175 14.12 -0.46 -0.31
CA PHE A 175 13.49 0.10 -1.50
C PHE A 175 13.95 -0.61 -2.78
N THR A 176 13.03 -1.08 -3.62
CA THR A 176 13.34 -1.69 -4.93
C THR A 176 12.38 -1.25 -6.04
N LYS A 177 12.90 -0.93 -7.23
CA LYS A 177 12.10 -0.59 -8.43
C LYS A 177 10.98 0.44 -8.16
N SER A 178 11.23 1.42 -7.29
CA SER A 178 10.21 2.30 -6.71
C SER A 178 10.60 3.77 -6.75
N GLY A 179 9.66 4.64 -7.07
CA GLY A 179 9.84 6.10 -7.08
C GLY A 179 9.90 6.71 -8.48
N THR A 180 9.38 7.93 -8.63
CA THR A 180 9.45 8.72 -9.86
C THR A 180 10.60 9.74 -9.81
N TYR A 181 10.86 10.34 -8.64
CA TYR A 181 11.84 11.42 -8.45
C TYR A 181 12.81 11.16 -7.29
N ALA A 182 12.32 10.58 -6.18
CA ALA A 182 13.14 10.18 -5.05
C ALA A 182 12.56 8.97 -4.27
N LEU A 183 13.34 8.44 -3.32
CA LEU A 183 12.85 7.45 -2.34
C LEU A 183 12.05 8.12 -1.21
N PHE A 184 12.51 9.28 -0.73
CA PHE A 184 11.77 10.13 0.18
C PHE A 184 11.72 11.57 -0.34
N SER A 185 10.53 12.08 -0.70
CA SER A 185 10.38 13.45 -1.23
C SER A 185 9.42 14.34 -0.45
N GLU A 186 9.61 15.65 -0.58
CA GLU A 186 8.60 16.65 -0.24
C GLU A 186 8.00 17.28 -1.51
N TRP A 187 6.67 17.30 -1.58
CA TRP A 187 5.91 18.03 -2.57
C TRP A 187 4.87 18.93 -1.89
N GLY A 188 4.59 20.12 -2.42
CA GLY A 188 3.59 21.02 -1.88
C GLY A 188 3.00 21.99 -2.90
N ARG A 189 1.79 22.46 -2.61
CA ARG A 189 1.16 23.58 -3.32
C ARG A 189 1.57 24.91 -2.68
N LEU A 190 2.86 25.26 -2.82
CA LEU A 190 3.39 26.51 -2.25
C LEU A 190 2.71 27.74 -2.89
N GLU A 191 2.20 27.60 -4.13
CA GLU A 191 1.37 28.59 -4.82
C GLU A 191 -0.02 28.79 -4.18
N LYS A 192 -0.41 27.94 -3.21
CA LYS A 192 -1.68 28.03 -2.46
C LYS A 192 -1.44 28.09 -0.95
N GLY A 193 -0.31 28.69 -0.53
CA GLY A 193 0.01 28.95 0.87
C GLY A 193 0.43 27.72 1.68
N GLU A 194 0.68 26.57 1.04
CA GLU A 194 1.34 25.47 1.75
C GLU A 194 2.81 25.82 2.02
N THR A 195 3.32 25.38 3.17
CA THR A 195 4.69 25.75 3.60
C THR A 195 5.64 24.55 3.55
N CYS A 196 6.93 24.84 3.44
CA CYS A 196 7.98 23.85 3.55
C CYS A 196 8.02 23.22 4.94
N GLY A 197 8.24 21.91 4.98
CA GLY A 197 8.61 21.16 6.16
C GLY A 197 10.04 21.45 6.63
N ARG A 198 10.45 20.78 7.70
CA ARG A 198 11.78 20.93 8.31
C ARG A 198 12.19 19.70 9.12
N ASP A 199 13.48 19.51 9.30
CA ASP A 199 14.05 18.54 10.23
C ASP A 199 13.67 17.08 9.96
N ASN A 200 13.22 16.74 8.74
CA ASN A 200 12.92 15.36 8.37
C ASN A 200 14.21 14.62 7.99
N VAL A 201 14.31 13.33 8.28
CA VAL A 201 15.56 12.56 8.20
C VAL A 201 15.43 11.31 7.34
N PHE A 202 16.41 11.08 6.46
CA PHE A 202 16.59 9.84 5.69
C PHE A 202 17.92 9.17 6.07
N LYS A 203 17.91 7.98 6.67
CA LYS A 203 19.14 7.28 7.14
C LYS A 203 19.03 5.75 7.09
N ASN A 204 20.15 5.05 7.02
CA ASN A 204 20.24 3.58 7.18
C ASN A 204 19.42 2.70 6.18
N ASN A 205 18.77 3.27 5.17
CA ASN A 205 17.91 2.52 4.27
C ASN A 205 18.72 1.72 3.23
N LYS A 206 18.23 0.55 2.83
CA LYS A 206 18.76 -0.24 1.71
C LYS A 206 18.01 0.10 0.42
N TYR A 207 18.70 0.22 -0.71
CA TYR A 207 18.04 0.55 -1.98
C TYR A 207 18.69 -0.10 -3.21
N ALA A 208 17.88 -0.67 -4.11
CA ALA A 208 18.35 -1.05 -5.44
C ALA A 208 18.59 0.20 -6.31
N PRO A 209 19.49 0.15 -7.31
CA PRO A 209 19.61 1.21 -8.30
C PRO A 209 18.34 1.29 -9.17
N GLY A 210 17.93 2.51 -9.49
CA GLY A 210 16.76 2.79 -10.33
C GLY A 210 15.43 2.82 -9.55
N GLY A 211 14.60 3.80 -9.89
CA GLY A 211 13.22 3.94 -9.43
C GLY A 211 12.26 3.04 -10.21
N TYR A 212 11.00 3.45 -10.28
CA TYR A 212 10.01 2.75 -11.07
C TYR A 212 10.36 2.80 -12.57
N GLY A 213 10.26 1.67 -13.26
CA GLY A 213 10.70 1.54 -14.66
C GLY A 213 12.20 1.77 -14.87
N GLY A 214 13.04 1.64 -13.83
CA GLY A 214 14.50 1.78 -13.93
C GLY A 214 15.03 3.21 -14.01
N LYS A 215 14.16 4.23 -13.98
CA LYS A 215 14.55 5.65 -14.06
C LYS A 215 15.56 6.05 -12.98
N LYS A 216 16.59 6.83 -13.32
CA LYS A 216 17.54 7.36 -12.34
C LYS A 216 16.82 8.37 -11.43
N ILE A 217 16.76 8.08 -10.12
CA ILE A 217 16.12 8.91 -9.10
C ILE A 217 17.12 9.33 -8.01
N SER A 218 16.76 10.32 -7.21
CA SER A 218 17.54 10.74 -6.03
C SER A 218 17.20 9.87 -4.80
N LEU A 219 18.03 9.90 -3.76
CA LEU A 219 17.61 9.37 -2.45
C LEU A 219 16.52 10.26 -1.84
N ILE A 220 16.76 11.57 -1.88
CA ILE A 220 15.85 12.59 -1.35
C ILE A 220 15.65 13.72 -2.36
N LYS A 221 14.50 14.41 -2.28
CA LYS A 221 14.21 15.68 -2.97
C LYS A 221 13.24 16.51 -2.14
N TRP A 222 13.35 17.84 -2.15
CA TRP A 222 12.47 18.70 -1.36
C TRP A 222 11.99 19.94 -2.13
N GLY A 223 10.98 20.63 -1.57
CA GLY A 223 10.41 21.83 -2.18
C GLY A 223 9.86 21.61 -3.59
N GLY A 224 9.23 20.46 -3.85
CA GLY A 224 8.54 20.21 -5.11
C GLY A 224 7.30 21.10 -5.26
N LEU A 225 7.18 21.80 -6.38
CA LEU A 225 6.10 22.74 -6.73
C LEU A 225 5.48 22.34 -8.07
N GLY A 226 4.16 22.35 -8.20
CA GLY A 226 3.48 22.03 -9.45
C GLY A 226 3.27 20.53 -9.69
N GLY A 227 3.12 20.08 -10.93
CA GLY A 227 2.81 18.69 -11.29
C GLY A 227 1.48 18.16 -10.73
N GLY A 228 1.33 16.83 -10.71
CA GLY A 228 0.20 16.12 -10.08
C GLY A 228 -1.16 16.37 -10.74
N SER A 229 -1.84 17.45 -10.33
CA SER A 229 -3.13 17.91 -10.87
C SER A 229 -3.21 19.46 -10.94
N THR A 230 -2.06 20.14 -10.95
CA THR A 230 -1.99 21.61 -10.84
C THR A 230 -2.01 22.34 -12.18
N GLY A 231 -1.66 21.67 -13.28
CA GLY A 231 -1.42 22.30 -14.59
C GLY A 231 -0.05 22.97 -14.72
N ILE A 232 0.71 23.08 -13.62
CA ILE A 232 2.06 23.67 -13.57
C ILE A 232 3.08 22.53 -13.78
N GLU A 233 4.24 22.82 -14.39
CA GLU A 233 5.37 21.87 -14.42
C GLU A 233 5.91 21.57 -13.00
N LEU A 234 6.51 20.40 -12.79
CA LEU A 234 7.05 20.01 -11.48
C LEU A 234 8.50 20.44 -11.29
N ASP A 235 8.69 21.64 -10.75
CA ASP A 235 9.99 22.12 -10.28
C ASP A 235 10.28 21.68 -8.83
N TRP A 236 11.52 21.83 -8.37
CA TRP A 236 12.04 21.37 -7.08
C TRP A 236 12.87 22.46 -6.39
N ASN A 237 13.36 22.16 -5.18
CA ASN A 237 14.24 23.03 -4.39
C ASN A 237 13.63 24.40 -4.02
N ARG A 238 12.31 24.60 -4.16
CA ARG A 238 11.61 25.88 -3.90
C ARG A 238 11.54 26.27 -2.41
N CYS A 239 12.22 25.52 -1.54
CA CYS A 239 12.30 25.77 -0.10
C CYS A 239 13.65 26.41 0.26
N LYS A 240 13.60 27.54 0.99
CA LYS A 240 14.79 28.31 1.43
C LYS A 240 15.79 27.51 2.27
N LYS A 241 15.38 26.36 2.84
CA LYS A 241 16.22 25.38 3.54
C LYS A 241 15.75 23.98 3.15
N ALA A 242 16.64 22.99 3.21
CA ALA A 242 16.29 21.59 2.97
C ALA A 242 15.34 21.08 4.06
N SER A 243 14.13 20.66 3.66
CA SER A 243 13.13 20.10 4.58
C SER A 243 13.43 18.64 4.97
N ILE A 244 14.21 17.94 4.14
CA ILE A 244 14.67 16.56 4.31
C ILE A 244 16.21 16.54 4.28
N VAL A 245 16.82 15.87 5.26
CA VAL A 245 18.28 15.70 5.36
C VAL A 245 18.65 14.22 5.29
N ASN A 246 19.56 13.88 4.38
CA ASN A 246 20.21 12.57 4.37
C ASN A 246 21.25 12.54 5.50
N LYS A 247 21.07 11.66 6.49
CA LYS A 247 21.95 11.50 7.65
C LYS A 247 22.87 10.28 7.54
N GLY A 248 23.11 9.78 6.33
CA GLY A 248 24.07 8.71 6.07
C GLY A 248 23.52 7.31 6.36
N GLY A 249 24.42 6.31 6.38
CA GLY A 249 24.08 4.90 6.60
C GLY A 249 23.29 4.21 5.48
N ASN A 250 22.74 4.96 4.52
CA ASN A 250 21.99 4.41 3.39
C ASN A 250 22.93 3.63 2.45
N LYS A 251 22.58 2.38 2.12
CA LYS A 251 23.42 1.45 1.34
C LYS A 251 22.70 0.97 0.08
N LYS A 252 23.44 0.75 -1.00
CA LYS A 252 22.91 0.01 -2.15
C LYS A 252 22.64 -1.45 -1.78
N LEU A 253 21.66 -2.06 -2.44
CA LEU A 253 21.55 -3.50 -2.63
C LEU A 253 22.43 -3.93 -3.81
#